data_AF-K1XVS9-F1
#
_entry.id   AF-K1XVS9-F1
#
_cell.length_a   1.000
_cell.length_b   1.000
_cell.length_c   1.000
_cell.angle_alpha   90.00
_cell.angle_beta   90.00
_cell.angle_gamma   90.00
#
_symmetry.space_group_name_H-M   'P 1'
#
loop_
_entity.id
_entity.type
_entity.pdbx_description
1 polymer ?
#
loop_
_entity_poly.entity_id
_entity_poly.type
_entity_poly.pdbx_seq_one_letter_code
_entity_poly.pdbx_strand_id
1 'polypeptide(L)'
;MVLLSQPICSILLALSLLCNGAYGEMKVIGYRTVNKWEASFINRRGKPYRNKGFDRDYGRYNQIGHGFYLTNEPASWSGPVWVIPWYCVIEADSEKMDQVSKVWVPKSYAKPVRGGKAQPTLLWDWEDENEETILEYIESLKVPDPAKAVRFAWMPKLPGKVQMVIPTDTINNDDLGFRAQCWDSKEGLESYSDTTVDWSSWVIDGDAGDPLPSTDPSSTVAPSTVAPNTVDPNTVDVDTVDPKSRGWHRKLLDCIGGLPCDFSCCW
;
A
#
# COMPACT_ATOMS: atom_id res chain seq x y z
N MET A 1 51.36 -25.20 38.98
CA MET A 1 51.28 -23.73 38.95
C MET A 1 50.65 -23.35 37.62
N VAL A 2 49.33 -23.15 37.59
CA VAL A 2 48.55 -22.84 36.38
C VAL A 2 47.77 -21.56 36.69
N LEU A 3 48.30 -20.41 36.24
CA LEU A 3 47.70 -19.09 36.39
C LEU A 3 47.49 -18.50 34.98
N LEU A 4 46.56 -19.06 34.20
CA LEU A 4 46.27 -18.58 32.83
C LEU A 4 44.76 -18.51 32.49
N SER A 5 43.85 -18.71 33.45
CA SER A 5 42.41 -18.87 33.17
C SER A 5 41.54 -17.61 33.36
N GLN A 6 42.02 -16.54 34.00
CA GLN A 6 41.14 -15.43 34.41
C GLN A 6 40.87 -14.32 33.36
N PRO A 7 41.80 -13.89 32.48
CA PRO A 7 41.52 -12.73 31.62
C PRO A 7 40.62 -13.04 30.40
N ILE A 8 40.57 -14.30 29.97
CA ILE A 8 39.81 -14.71 28.77
C ILE A 8 38.29 -14.65 29.02
N CYS A 9 37.83 -15.04 30.21
CA CYS A 9 36.40 -14.97 30.55
C CYS A 9 35.87 -13.53 30.58
N SER A 10 36.63 -12.58 31.12
CA SER A 10 36.18 -11.17 31.18
C SER A 10 36.08 -10.52 29.80
N ILE A 11 36.98 -10.86 28.87
CA ILE A 11 36.94 -10.34 27.50
C ILE A 11 35.74 -10.93 26.73
N LEU A 12 35.48 -12.24 26.88
CA LEU A 12 34.32 -12.87 26.25
C LEU A 12 32.98 -12.33 26.79
N LEU A 13 32.91 -12.02 28.09
CA LEU A 13 31.71 -11.44 28.72
C LEU A 13 31.49 -9.97 28.31
N ALA A 14 32.56 -9.21 28.09
CA ALA A 14 32.45 -7.85 27.55
C ALA A 14 32.04 -7.87 26.06
N LEU A 15 32.57 -8.82 25.27
CA LEU A 15 32.20 -8.99 23.86
C LEU A 15 30.74 -9.42 23.69
N SER A 16 30.19 -10.26 24.58
CA SER A 16 28.76 -10.64 24.51
C SER A 16 27.82 -9.46 24.77
N LEU A 17 28.22 -8.49 25.61
CA LEU A 17 27.46 -7.27 25.85
C LEU A 17 27.55 -6.28 24.68
N LEU A 18 28.70 -6.20 24.01
CA LEU A 18 28.89 -5.34 22.83
C LEU A 18 28.18 -5.89 21.58
N CYS A 19 28.01 -7.20 21.46
CA CYS A 19 27.30 -7.81 20.33
C CYS A 19 25.78 -7.65 20.40
N ASN A 20 25.19 -7.42 21.58
CA ASN A 20 23.74 -7.25 21.71
C ASN A 20 23.27 -5.84 21.27
N GLY A 21 24.10 -4.82 21.42
CA GLY A 21 23.77 -3.45 20.99
C GLY A 21 23.85 -3.21 19.47
N ALA A 22 24.33 -4.18 18.69
CA ALA A 22 24.43 -4.07 17.23
C ALA A 22 23.16 -4.54 16.50
N TYR A 23 22.18 -5.10 17.23
CA TYR A 23 20.87 -5.42 16.68
C TYR A 23 19.92 -4.27 17.04
N GLY A 24 19.69 -3.36 16.10
CA GLY A 24 18.77 -2.23 16.30
C GLY A 24 17.39 -2.71 16.74
N GLU A 25 16.70 -1.84 17.49
CA GLU A 25 15.34 -2.10 17.96
C GLU A 25 14.42 -2.36 16.75
N MET A 26 13.71 -3.48 16.74
CA MET A 26 12.75 -3.78 15.68
C MET A 26 11.41 -3.16 16.03
N LYS A 27 10.74 -2.54 15.05
CA LYS A 27 9.35 -2.09 15.18
C LYS A 27 8.49 -2.57 14.03
N VAL A 28 7.21 -2.81 14.31
CA VAL A 28 6.21 -3.08 13.28
C VAL A 28 6.04 -1.82 12.43
N ILE A 29 6.22 -1.97 11.12
CA ILE A 29 6.06 -0.87 10.15
C ILE A 29 4.79 -1.00 9.32
N GLY A 30 4.18 -2.18 9.29
CA GLY A 30 2.91 -2.42 8.62
C GLY A 30 2.61 -3.90 8.42
N TYR A 31 1.52 -4.14 7.70
CA TYR A 31 0.95 -5.45 7.47
C TYR A 31 0.69 -5.69 5.99
N ARG A 32 0.60 -6.96 5.60
CA ARG A 32 0.24 -7.32 4.23
C ARG A 32 -0.53 -8.63 4.18
N THR A 33 -1.53 -8.68 3.31
CA THR A 33 -2.16 -9.94 2.90
C THR A 33 -1.50 -10.45 1.63
N VAL A 34 -1.06 -11.71 1.64
CA VAL A 34 -0.37 -12.35 0.52
C VAL A 34 -0.97 -13.73 0.24
N ASN A 35 -0.54 -14.36 -0.86
CA ASN A 35 -0.88 -15.76 -1.12
C ASN A 35 0.06 -16.71 -0.33
N LYS A 36 -0.35 -17.98 -0.21
CA LYS A 36 0.42 -19.03 0.50
C LYS A 36 1.87 -19.18 0.04
N TRP A 37 2.14 -19.02 -1.26
CA TRP A 37 3.49 -19.20 -1.80
C TRP A 37 4.42 -18.07 -1.34
N GLU A 38 3.95 -16.83 -1.42
CA GLU A 38 4.68 -15.65 -0.95
C GLU A 38 4.88 -15.71 0.58
N ALA A 39 3.84 -16.07 1.35
CA ALA A 39 3.97 -16.25 2.80
C ALA A 39 4.99 -17.33 3.19
N SER A 40 4.99 -18.47 2.49
CA SER A 40 5.98 -19.52 2.72
C SER A 40 7.41 -19.05 2.41
N PHE A 41 7.56 -18.25 1.35
CA PHE A 41 8.84 -17.65 0.98
C PHE A 41 9.32 -16.66 2.04
N ILE A 42 8.44 -15.79 2.53
CA ILE A 42 8.70 -14.83 3.61
C ILE A 42 9.11 -15.57 4.89
N ASN A 43 8.30 -16.52 5.35
CA ASN A 43 8.57 -17.28 6.58
C ASN A 43 9.89 -18.06 6.52
N ARG A 44 10.24 -18.65 5.37
CA ARG A 44 11.51 -19.37 5.20
C ARG A 44 12.72 -18.44 5.27
N ARG A 45 12.61 -17.21 4.80
CA ARG A 45 13.71 -16.22 4.81
C ARG A 45 13.70 -15.33 6.05
N GLY A 46 12.59 -15.28 6.77
CA GLY A 46 12.34 -14.35 7.86
C GLY A 46 12.24 -12.89 7.43
N LYS A 47 12.05 -12.60 6.13
CA LYS A 47 12.02 -11.23 5.58
C LYS A 47 11.26 -11.12 4.25
N PRO A 48 10.73 -9.94 3.90
CA PRO A 48 10.06 -9.72 2.61
C PRO A 48 11.04 -9.83 1.44
N TYR A 49 10.49 -10.04 0.25
CA TYR A 49 11.24 -10.07 -1.00
C TYR A 49 10.34 -9.65 -2.14
N ARG A 50 10.94 -9.04 -3.17
CA ARG A 50 10.18 -8.58 -4.33
C ARG A 50 10.88 -8.91 -5.65
N ASN A 51 10.12 -9.42 -6.61
CA ASN A 51 10.64 -9.71 -7.94
C ASN A 51 10.64 -8.43 -8.78
N LYS A 52 11.82 -7.92 -9.15
CA LYS A 52 11.98 -6.71 -9.97
C LYS A 52 11.29 -6.82 -11.34
N GLY A 53 11.37 -8.00 -11.98
CA GLY A 53 10.73 -8.24 -13.27
C GLY A 53 9.21 -8.15 -13.14
N PHE A 54 8.64 -8.71 -12.07
CA PHE A 54 7.20 -8.58 -11.82
C PHE A 54 6.78 -7.11 -11.65
N ASP A 55 7.50 -6.31 -10.86
CA ASP A 55 7.12 -4.91 -10.65
C ASP A 55 7.14 -4.11 -11.96
N ARG A 56 8.14 -4.35 -12.82
CA ARG A 56 8.23 -3.74 -14.14
C ARG A 56 7.12 -4.22 -15.08
N ASP A 57 6.94 -5.53 -15.20
CA ASP A 57 6.00 -6.13 -16.17
C ASP A 57 4.53 -5.81 -15.79
N TYR A 58 4.27 -5.50 -14.52
CA TYR A 58 2.97 -5.10 -13.98
C TYR A 58 2.94 -3.63 -13.51
N GLY A 59 3.86 -2.79 -14.01
CA GLY A 59 4.02 -1.38 -13.61
C GLY A 59 2.73 -0.57 -13.62
N ARG A 60 1.89 -0.78 -14.64
CA ARG A 60 0.59 -0.11 -14.82
C ARG A 60 -0.44 -0.34 -13.70
N TYR A 61 -0.22 -1.35 -12.86
CA TYR A 61 -1.10 -1.67 -11.73
C TYR A 61 -0.57 -1.15 -10.40
N ASN A 62 0.63 -0.57 -10.39
CA ASN A 62 1.27 -0.03 -9.21
C ASN A 62 0.80 1.40 -8.98
N GLN A 63 0.03 1.63 -7.94
CA GLN A 63 -0.51 2.96 -7.68
C GLN A 63 0.58 3.97 -7.30
N ILE A 64 1.47 3.66 -6.37
CA ILE A 64 2.54 4.59 -5.96
C ILE A 64 3.93 4.05 -6.32
N GLY A 65 3.98 3.37 -7.47
CA GLY A 65 5.19 2.85 -8.07
C GLY A 65 5.64 1.49 -7.55
N HIS A 66 6.81 1.08 -8.00
CA HIS A 66 7.35 -0.28 -7.84
C HIS A 66 7.72 -0.57 -6.38
N GLY A 67 7.23 -1.70 -5.85
CA GLY A 67 7.67 -2.14 -4.53
C GLY A 67 6.73 -3.06 -3.78
N PHE A 68 6.90 -3.03 -2.45
CA PHE A 68 6.19 -3.86 -1.51
C PHE A 68 5.16 -3.03 -0.74
N TYR A 69 3.89 -3.22 -1.09
CA TYR A 69 2.76 -2.49 -0.52
C TYR A 69 2.36 -3.05 0.85
N LEU A 70 2.07 -2.16 1.79
CA LEU A 70 1.67 -2.43 3.17
C LEU A 70 0.43 -1.60 3.55
N THR A 71 -0.30 -2.08 4.55
CA THR A 71 -1.33 -1.34 5.29
C THR A 71 -0.89 -1.14 6.74
N ASN A 72 -1.46 -0.14 7.41
CA ASN A 72 -1.14 0.19 8.80
C ASN A 72 -1.91 -0.64 9.84
N GLU A 73 -3.03 -1.25 9.41
CA GLU A 73 -3.90 -2.08 10.24
C GLU A 73 -3.75 -3.57 9.91
N PRO A 74 -3.77 -4.46 10.93
CA PRO A 74 -3.67 -5.90 10.72
C PRO A 74 -4.87 -6.42 9.92
N ALA A 75 -4.58 -7.27 8.93
CA ALA A 75 -5.59 -7.93 8.09
C ALA A 75 -6.61 -6.97 7.43
N SER A 76 -6.26 -5.70 7.21
CA SER A 76 -7.17 -4.71 6.62
C SER A 76 -7.32 -4.82 5.11
N TRP A 77 -6.37 -5.45 4.43
CA TRP A 77 -6.45 -5.68 3.00
C TRP A 77 -7.09 -7.03 2.69
N SER A 78 -8.33 -7.00 2.19
CA SER A 78 -8.98 -8.17 1.62
C SER A 78 -8.31 -8.51 0.29
N GLY A 79 -7.62 -9.66 0.26
CA GLY A 79 -7.16 -10.25 -0.98
C GLY A 79 -8.34 -10.68 -1.88
N PRO A 80 -8.07 -11.13 -3.11
CA PRO A 80 -9.11 -11.64 -3.98
C PRO A 80 -9.82 -12.85 -3.37
N VAL A 81 -11.14 -12.94 -3.54
CA VAL A 81 -12.00 -13.95 -2.86
C VAL A 81 -11.60 -15.40 -3.15
N TRP A 82 -10.98 -15.66 -4.31
CA TRP A 82 -10.54 -17.00 -4.74
C TRP A 82 -9.11 -17.35 -4.27
N VAL A 83 -8.42 -16.46 -3.56
CA VAL A 83 -7.09 -16.71 -3.02
C VAL A 83 -7.22 -16.87 -1.50
N ILE A 84 -6.73 -17.99 -0.97
CA ILE A 84 -6.67 -18.18 0.48
C ILE A 84 -5.64 -17.19 1.04
N PRO A 85 -6.07 -16.19 1.83
CA PRO A 85 -5.19 -15.14 2.30
C PRO A 85 -4.25 -15.69 3.38
N TRP A 86 -3.01 -15.20 3.36
CA TRP A 86 -2.07 -15.28 4.47
C TRP A 86 -1.77 -13.87 4.93
N TYR A 87 -1.63 -13.71 6.24
CA TYR A 87 -1.54 -12.42 6.90
C TYR A 87 -0.14 -12.24 7.46
N CYS A 88 0.57 -11.22 7.02
CA CYS A 88 1.95 -10.97 7.39
C CYS A 88 2.09 -9.69 8.22
N VAL A 89 2.95 -9.75 9.23
CA VAL A 89 3.52 -8.57 9.90
C VAL A 89 4.90 -8.30 9.29
N ILE A 90 5.19 -7.03 9.04
CA ILE A 90 6.49 -6.59 8.57
C ILE A 90 7.08 -5.65 9.62
N GLU A 91 8.30 -5.96 10.03
CA GLU A 91 9.09 -5.18 10.96
C GLU A 91 10.34 -4.65 10.26
N ALA A 92 10.87 -3.55 10.76
CA ALA A 92 12.16 -3.01 10.34
C ALA A 92 12.94 -2.48 11.54
N ASP A 93 14.24 -2.30 11.35
CA ASP A 93 15.10 -1.60 12.29
C ASP A 93 14.59 -0.17 12.47
N SER A 94 14.32 0.20 13.72
CA SER A 94 13.67 1.44 14.10
C SER A 94 14.49 2.66 13.70
N GLU A 95 15.81 2.63 13.92
CA GLU A 95 16.70 3.75 13.59
C GLU A 95 16.78 3.96 12.08
N LYS A 96 16.90 2.86 11.32
CA LYS A 96 16.91 2.93 9.86
C LYS A 96 15.57 3.42 9.31
N MET A 97 14.47 2.96 9.90
CA MET A 97 13.14 3.43 9.54
C MET A 97 12.94 4.90 9.89
N ASP A 98 13.54 5.42 10.97
CA ASP A 98 13.46 6.84 11.31
C ASP A 98 14.27 7.70 10.33
N GLN A 99 15.43 7.20 9.89
CA GLN A 99 16.34 7.91 8.98
C GLN A 99 15.93 7.85 7.51
N VAL A 100 15.23 6.80 7.06
CA VAL A 100 14.84 6.70 5.65
C VAL A 100 13.89 7.82 5.27
N SER A 101 14.10 8.40 4.08
CA SER A 101 13.19 9.39 3.52
C SER A 101 11.80 8.78 3.32
N LYS A 102 10.78 9.55 3.72
CA LYS A 102 9.38 9.16 3.61
C LYS A 102 8.66 10.27 2.87
N VAL A 103 7.82 9.91 1.91
CA VAL A 103 7.16 10.88 1.04
C VAL A 103 5.69 10.57 0.87
N TRP A 104 4.87 11.61 0.95
CA TRP A 104 3.50 11.56 0.47
C TRP A 104 3.49 11.68 -1.05
N VAL A 105 2.78 10.77 -1.72
CA VAL A 105 2.57 10.78 -3.16
C VAL A 105 1.09 11.12 -3.42
N PRO A 106 0.74 12.41 -3.59
CA PRO A 106 -0.64 12.81 -3.86
C PRO A 106 -1.09 12.26 -5.22
N LYS A 107 -2.39 12.28 -5.50
CA LYS A 107 -2.91 11.84 -6.80
C LYS A 107 -2.33 12.64 -7.96
N SER A 108 -2.14 13.94 -7.76
CA SER A 108 -1.56 14.85 -8.74
C SER A 108 -0.78 15.94 -8.03
N TYR A 109 0.18 16.54 -8.73
CA TYR A 109 0.91 17.72 -8.26
C TYR A 109 0.97 18.79 -9.34
N ALA A 110 1.14 20.05 -8.91
CA ALA A 110 1.30 21.17 -9.84
C ALA A 110 2.78 21.27 -10.26
N LYS A 111 3.11 20.75 -11.45
CA LYS A 111 4.47 20.82 -11.98
C LYS A 111 4.76 22.25 -12.46
N PRO A 112 5.78 22.94 -11.92
CA PRO A 112 6.14 24.28 -12.38
C PRO A 112 6.67 24.21 -13.82
N VAL A 113 6.10 25.00 -14.72
CA VAL A 113 6.54 25.10 -16.13
C VAL A 113 7.29 26.41 -16.32
N ARG A 114 8.46 26.36 -16.97
CA ARG A 114 9.30 27.56 -17.21
C ARG A 114 8.51 28.61 -18.00
N GLY A 115 8.26 29.77 -17.38
CA GLY A 115 7.58 30.90 -18.01
C GLY A 115 6.06 30.73 -18.16
N GLY A 116 5.45 29.75 -17.50
CA GLY A 116 4.02 29.45 -17.62
C GLY A 116 3.32 29.21 -16.29
N LYS A 117 2.01 28.97 -16.36
CA LYS A 117 1.23 28.47 -15.22
C LYS A 117 1.63 27.03 -14.93
N ALA A 118 1.71 26.67 -13.65
CA ALA A 118 1.90 25.28 -13.25
C ALA A 118 0.79 24.42 -13.86
N GLN A 119 1.17 23.25 -14.39
CA GLN A 119 0.21 22.31 -14.97
C GLN A 119 -0.02 21.16 -13.97
N PRO A 120 -1.27 20.71 -13.79
CA PRO A 120 -1.53 19.52 -13.01
C PRO A 120 -0.90 18.31 -13.73
N THR A 121 -0.05 17.59 -13.03
CA THR A 121 0.54 16.34 -13.48
C THR A 121 0.01 15.22 -12.58
N LEU A 122 -0.62 14.23 -13.19
CA LEU A 122 -1.11 13.05 -12.50
C LEU A 122 0.09 12.19 -12.09
N LEU A 123 0.18 11.85 -10.81
CA LEU A 123 1.22 10.94 -10.31
C LEU A 123 0.74 9.50 -10.36
N TRP A 124 -0.56 9.29 -10.20
CA TRP A 124 -1.14 7.97 -10.30
C TRP A 124 -2.62 8.03 -10.61
N ASP A 125 -3.04 7.07 -11.43
CA ASP A 125 -4.41 6.65 -11.59
C ASP A 125 -4.46 5.12 -11.77
N TRP A 126 -5.56 4.63 -12.33
CA TRP A 126 -5.67 3.24 -12.70
C TRP A 126 -5.14 3.07 -14.12
N GLU A 127 -4.25 2.10 -14.32
CA GLU A 127 -3.83 1.58 -15.63
C GLU A 127 -2.69 2.31 -16.34
N ASP A 128 -2.02 3.27 -15.70
CA ASP A 128 -0.81 3.92 -16.24
C ASP A 128 0.48 3.55 -15.47
N GLU A 129 1.56 3.29 -16.22
CA GLU A 129 2.89 3.13 -15.64
C GLU A 129 3.44 4.50 -15.24
N ASN A 130 3.74 4.68 -13.96
CA ASN A 130 3.95 6.00 -13.36
C ASN A 130 5.23 6.15 -12.54
N GLU A 131 6.08 5.11 -12.51
CA GLU A 131 7.31 5.11 -11.69
C GLU A 131 8.20 6.32 -11.99
N GLU A 132 8.47 6.61 -13.27
CA GLU A 132 9.31 7.75 -13.66
C GLU A 132 8.71 9.09 -13.20
N THR A 133 7.41 9.30 -13.41
CA THR A 133 6.70 10.53 -12.99
C THR A 133 6.71 10.71 -11.47
N ILE A 134 6.57 9.62 -10.72
CA ILE A 134 6.65 9.63 -9.25
C ILE A 134 8.07 9.99 -8.81
N LEU A 135 9.10 9.42 -9.42
CA LEU A 135 10.50 9.75 -9.10
C LEU A 135 10.80 11.22 -9.35
N GLU A 136 10.36 11.78 -10.49
CA GLU A 136 10.51 13.22 -10.78
C GLU A 136 9.84 14.10 -9.71
N TYR A 137 8.67 13.69 -9.22
CA TYR A 137 7.98 14.41 -8.15
C TYR A 137 8.77 14.34 -6.84
N ILE A 138 9.26 13.17 -6.45
CA ILE A 138 10.06 13.02 -5.23
C ILE A 138 11.36 13.82 -5.32
N GLU A 139 12.01 13.87 -6.49
CA GLU A 139 13.16 14.74 -6.75
C GLU A 139 12.82 16.23 -6.57
N SER A 140 11.61 16.64 -6.95
CA SER A 140 11.15 18.02 -6.79
C SER A 140 11.07 18.43 -5.32
N LEU A 141 10.83 17.47 -4.41
CA LEU A 141 10.83 17.65 -2.95
C LEU A 141 12.25 17.73 -2.35
N LYS A 142 13.31 17.57 -3.16
CA LYS A 142 14.71 17.58 -2.72
C LYS A 142 15.08 16.41 -1.78
N VAL A 143 14.38 15.29 -1.93
CA VAL A 143 14.73 14.04 -1.24
C VAL A 143 16.04 13.47 -1.83
N PRO A 144 17.05 13.13 -1.01
CA PRO A 144 18.39 12.73 -1.49
C PRO A 144 18.43 11.45 -2.35
N ASP A 145 17.53 10.49 -2.11
CA ASP A 145 17.43 9.24 -2.90
C ASP A 145 15.95 8.90 -3.20
N PRO A 146 15.40 9.48 -4.28
CA PRO A 146 14.01 9.28 -4.68
C PRO A 146 13.61 7.82 -4.89
N ALA A 147 14.53 7.01 -5.42
CA ALA A 147 14.29 5.61 -5.72
C ALA A 147 14.20 4.74 -4.46
N LYS A 148 14.76 5.21 -3.34
CA LYS A 148 14.72 4.51 -2.05
C LYS A 148 13.70 5.04 -1.06
N ALA A 149 13.11 6.21 -1.32
CA ALA A 149 12.14 6.83 -0.45
C ALA A 149 10.90 5.93 -0.25
N VAL A 150 10.49 5.75 1.01
CA VAL A 150 9.26 5.04 1.37
C VAL A 150 8.07 5.95 1.03
N ARG A 151 7.10 5.42 0.28
CA ARG A 151 6.03 6.21 -0.33
C ARG A 151 4.71 5.95 0.36
N PHE A 152 3.93 7.00 0.61
CA PHE A 152 2.62 6.94 1.24
C PHE A 152 1.57 7.55 0.33
N ALA A 153 0.36 6.99 0.32
CA ALA A 153 -0.78 7.62 -0.33
C ALA A 153 -2.11 7.16 0.26
N TRP A 154 -3.15 7.93 0.02
CA TRP A 154 -4.52 7.53 0.26
C TRP A 154 -4.94 6.37 -0.66
N MET A 155 -5.69 5.41 -0.10
CA MET A 155 -6.26 4.28 -0.86
C MET A 155 -7.57 4.70 -1.54
N PRO A 156 -7.67 4.65 -2.88
CA PRO A 156 -8.81 5.27 -3.56
C PRO A 156 -10.16 4.59 -3.27
N LYS A 157 -10.11 3.27 -3.04
CA LYS A 157 -11.30 2.43 -2.81
C LYS A 157 -11.65 2.28 -1.33
N LEU A 158 -10.82 2.81 -0.43
CA LEU A 158 -10.98 2.68 1.01
C LEU A 158 -10.79 4.05 1.66
N PRO A 159 -11.87 4.85 1.76
CA PRO A 159 -11.82 6.18 2.35
C PRO A 159 -11.18 6.18 3.73
N GLY A 160 -10.28 7.14 3.97
CA GLY A 160 -9.55 7.27 5.23
C GLY A 160 -8.46 6.22 5.47
N LYS A 161 -8.23 5.29 4.54
CA LYS A 161 -7.13 4.31 4.63
C LYS A 161 -5.91 4.81 3.86
N VAL A 162 -4.74 4.58 4.45
CA VAL A 162 -3.44 4.90 3.88
C VAL A 162 -2.77 3.59 3.50
N GLN A 163 -2.00 3.61 2.41
CA GLN A 163 -1.07 2.56 2.06
C GLN A 163 0.36 3.09 2.06
N MET A 164 1.31 2.19 2.30
CA MET A 164 2.74 2.45 2.22
C MET A 164 3.38 1.53 1.20
N VAL A 165 4.31 2.05 0.40
CA VAL A 165 5.16 1.27 -0.49
C VAL A 165 6.60 1.43 -0.10
N ILE A 166 7.25 0.29 0.11
CA ILE A 166 8.70 0.22 0.25
C ILE A 166 9.27 -0.14 -1.12
N PRO A 167 10.14 0.70 -1.73
CA PRO A 167 10.67 0.44 -3.06
C PRO A 167 11.34 -0.93 -3.18
N THR A 168 11.24 -1.52 -4.37
CA THR A 168 11.72 -2.88 -4.66
C THR A 168 13.18 -3.08 -4.28
N ASP A 169 14.02 -2.08 -4.55
CA ASP A 169 15.46 -2.13 -4.28
C ASP A 169 15.75 -1.96 -2.79
N THR A 170 15.01 -1.09 -2.10
CA THR A 170 15.08 -0.94 -0.64
C THR A 170 14.76 -2.26 0.06
N ILE A 171 13.71 -2.98 -0.37
CA ILE A 171 13.34 -4.32 0.15
C ILE A 171 14.44 -5.34 -0.13
N ASN A 172 14.88 -5.45 -1.38
CA ASN A 172 15.76 -6.54 -1.80
C ASN A 172 17.19 -6.39 -1.27
N ASN A 173 17.65 -5.15 -1.09
CA ASN A 173 18.96 -4.85 -0.51
C ASN A 173 18.94 -4.92 1.03
N ASP A 174 17.77 -5.12 1.64
CA ASP A 174 17.60 -5.15 3.09
C ASP A 174 18.01 -3.83 3.77
N ASP A 175 17.75 -2.72 3.08
CA ASP A 175 18.25 -1.39 3.47
C ASP A 175 17.72 -0.97 4.85
N LEU A 176 16.53 -1.44 5.26
CA LEU A 176 15.91 -1.14 6.55
C LEU A 176 16.02 -2.27 7.59
N GLY A 177 16.78 -3.34 7.31
CA GLY A 177 16.94 -4.46 8.24
C GLY A 177 15.62 -5.17 8.54
N PHE A 178 14.96 -5.71 7.52
CA PHE A 178 13.61 -6.20 7.64
C PHE A 178 13.50 -7.54 8.38
N ARG A 179 12.39 -7.71 9.09
CA ARG A 179 11.88 -9.01 9.51
C ARG A 179 10.43 -9.15 9.10
N ALA A 180 10.00 -10.39 8.88
CA ALA A 180 8.62 -10.66 8.56
C ALA A 180 8.21 -12.07 8.96
N GLN A 181 6.95 -12.18 9.35
CA GLN A 181 6.31 -13.44 9.67
C GLN A 181 4.86 -13.41 9.17
N CYS A 182 4.37 -14.56 8.71
CA CYS A 182 3.05 -14.73 8.14
C CYS A 182 2.31 -15.90 8.76
N TRP A 183 1.00 -15.73 8.93
CA TRP A 183 0.06 -16.73 9.43
C TRP A 183 -1.03 -17.02 8.40
N ASP A 184 -1.59 -18.21 8.45
CA ASP A 184 -2.70 -18.66 7.59
C ASP A 184 -4.08 -18.23 8.12
N SER A 185 -4.11 -17.50 9.23
CA SER A 185 -5.30 -17.01 9.90
C SER A 185 -5.09 -15.57 10.40
N LYS A 186 -6.19 -14.81 10.43
CA LYS A 186 -6.19 -13.45 10.95
C LYS A 186 -5.89 -13.45 12.45
N GLU A 187 -6.47 -14.40 13.17
CA GLU A 187 -6.28 -14.61 14.60
C GLU A 187 -4.82 -14.91 14.94
N GLY A 188 -4.13 -15.66 14.07
CA GLY A 188 -2.69 -15.92 14.20
C GLY A 188 -1.86 -14.63 14.15
N LEU A 189 -2.15 -13.75 13.17
CA LEU A 189 -1.53 -12.43 13.09
C LEU A 189 -1.85 -11.57 14.31
N GLU A 190 -3.12 -11.45 14.68
CA GLU A 190 -3.57 -10.60 15.79
C GLU A 190 -3.03 -11.08 17.14
N SER A 191 -2.84 -12.40 17.31
CA SER A 191 -2.18 -12.94 18.52
C SER A 191 -0.71 -12.52 18.64
N TYR A 192 -0.06 -12.22 17.52
CA TYR A 192 1.31 -11.72 17.48
C TYR A 192 1.35 -10.19 17.57
N SER A 193 0.52 -9.51 16.78
CA SER A 193 0.40 -8.06 16.75
C SER A 193 -0.98 -7.64 16.26
N ASP A 194 -1.73 -6.96 17.13
CA ASP A 194 -3.05 -6.36 16.86
C ASP A 194 -3.00 -4.83 16.74
N THR A 195 -1.80 -4.25 16.85
CA THR A 195 -1.62 -2.80 16.94
C THR A 195 -1.73 -2.12 15.58
N THR A 196 -2.44 -1.00 15.51
CA THR A 196 -2.43 -0.13 14.34
C THR A 196 -1.17 0.74 14.35
N VAL A 197 -0.40 0.73 13.26
CA VAL A 197 0.79 1.56 13.14
C VAL A 197 0.37 3.01 12.87
N ASP A 198 0.75 3.92 13.75
CA ASP A 198 0.44 5.35 13.59
C ASP A 198 1.43 6.03 12.63
N TRP A 199 1.24 5.81 11.32
CA TRP A 199 2.03 6.49 10.29
C TRP A 199 1.85 8.01 10.31
N SER A 200 0.76 8.54 10.89
CA SER A 200 0.53 9.98 10.97
C SER A 200 1.49 10.69 11.93
N SER A 201 2.07 9.94 12.88
CA SER A 201 3.10 10.42 13.79
C SER A 201 4.49 10.53 13.13
N TRP A 202 4.68 9.99 11.93
CA TRP A 202 5.98 9.96 11.27
C TRP A 202 6.25 11.27 10.52
N VAL A 203 7.54 11.62 10.41
CA VAL A 203 7.96 12.74 9.55
C VAL A 203 7.96 12.26 8.10
N ILE A 204 7.00 12.75 7.32
CA ILE A 204 6.78 12.39 5.91
C ILE A 204 6.78 13.69 5.09
N ASP A 205 7.66 13.78 4.10
CA ASP A 205 7.80 14.94 3.23
C ASP A 205 6.66 15.01 2.19
N GLY A 206 6.33 16.22 1.74
CA GLY A 206 5.28 16.45 0.75
C GLY A 206 3.89 16.63 1.36
N ASP A 207 2.89 16.74 0.48
CA ASP A 207 1.49 16.90 0.83
C ASP A 207 0.74 15.62 0.45
N ALA A 208 -0.01 15.05 1.40
CA ALA A 208 -0.84 13.87 1.18
C ALA A 208 -1.95 14.10 0.12
N GLY A 209 -2.29 15.36 -0.12
CA GLY A 209 -3.49 15.77 -0.81
C GLY A 209 -4.73 15.49 0.03
N ASP A 210 -5.90 15.85 -0.52
CA ASP A 210 -7.16 15.58 0.15
C ASP A 210 -7.42 14.07 0.21
N PRO A 211 -7.82 13.54 1.39
CA PRO A 211 -8.37 12.19 1.44
C PRO A 211 -9.58 12.15 0.51
N LEU A 212 -9.70 11.08 -0.29
CA LEU A 212 -10.86 10.97 -1.16
C LEU A 212 -12.14 11.05 -0.32
N PRO A 213 -13.15 11.82 -0.78
CA PRO A 213 -14.39 11.97 -0.05
C PRO A 213 -14.97 10.59 0.22
N SER A 214 -15.29 10.31 1.49
CA SER A 214 -16.00 9.09 1.84
C SER A 214 -17.30 9.06 1.05
N THR A 215 -17.45 8.09 0.15
CA THR A 215 -18.76 7.73 -0.41
C THR A 215 -19.56 7.02 0.67
N ASP A 216 -19.82 7.72 1.77
CA ASP A 216 -20.74 7.25 2.79
C ASP A 216 -22.15 7.60 2.28
N PRO A 217 -22.98 6.62 1.89
CA PRO A 217 -24.34 6.89 1.45
C PRO A 217 -25.19 7.55 2.56
N SER A 218 -24.70 7.61 3.80
CA SER A 218 -25.34 8.22 4.96
C SER A 218 -25.55 9.75 4.86
N SER A 219 -24.88 10.45 3.93
CA SER A 219 -25.16 11.89 3.71
C SER A 219 -26.36 12.17 2.78
N THR A 220 -27.04 11.12 2.29
CA THR A 220 -28.36 11.32 1.67
C THR A 220 -29.32 11.77 2.75
N VAL A 221 -29.52 13.07 2.89
CA VAL A 221 -30.67 13.64 3.58
C VAL A 221 -31.89 12.91 3.03
N ALA A 222 -32.52 12.08 3.88
CA ALA A 222 -33.76 11.43 3.52
C ALA A 222 -34.74 12.52 3.04
N PRO A 223 -35.40 12.36 1.88
CA PRO A 223 -36.51 13.23 1.51
C PRO A 223 -37.72 12.87 2.36
N SER A 224 -37.63 13.06 3.68
CA SER A 224 -38.73 12.89 4.62
C SER A 224 -39.17 14.24 5.15
N THR A 225 -39.64 15.09 4.24
CA THR A 225 -40.65 16.15 4.46
C THR A 225 -41.18 16.69 3.12
N VAL A 226 -41.70 15.81 2.26
CA VAL A 226 -42.71 16.24 1.27
C VAL A 226 -43.97 15.44 1.53
N ALA A 227 -45.03 16.13 1.95
CA ALA A 227 -46.33 15.54 2.21
C ALA A 227 -46.90 14.88 0.93
N PRO A 228 -47.68 13.79 1.02
CA PRO A 228 -47.99 12.93 -0.13
C PRO A 228 -48.93 13.52 -1.21
N ASN A 229 -49.28 14.81 -1.20
CA ASN A 229 -50.43 15.33 -1.95
C ASN A 229 -50.21 16.66 -2.70
N THR A 230 -49.07 16.89 -3.36
CA THR A 230 -48.88 18.12 -4.18
C THR A 230 -48.29 17.92 -5.57
N VAL A 231 -48.17 16.69 -6.08
CA VAL A 231 -47.74 16.48 -7.47
C VAL A 231 -48.95 16.38 -8.38
N ASP A 232 -49.17 17.42 -9.19
CA ASP A 232 -50.11 17.42 -10.32
C ASP A 232 -49.56 16.48 -11.42
N PRO A 233 -50.28 15.41 -11.79
CA PRO A 233 -49.81 14.45 -12.79
C PRO A 233 -49.68 15.03 -14.22
N ASN A 234 -50.05 16.29 -14.47
CA ASN A 234 -49.98 16.91 -15.79
C ASN A 234 -48.68 17.70 -16.08
N THR A 235 -47.63 17.55 -15.27
CA THR A 235 -46.35 18.27 -15.48
C THR A 235 -45.14 17.36 -15.76
N VAL A 236 -45.35 16.06 -15.96
CA VAL A 236 -44.25 15.15 -16.34
C VAL A 236 -44.11 15.12 -17.86
N ASP A 237 -43.09 15.83 -18.35
CA ASP A 237 -42.62 15.76 -19.73
C ASP A 237 -41.90 14.41 -19.97
N VAL A 238 -42.44 13.60 -20.88
CA VAL A 238 -42.03 12.20 -21.12
C VAL A 238 -40.71 12.11 -21.91
N ASP A 239 -40.16 13.23 -22.37
CA ASP A 239 -39.01 13.27 -23.28
C ASP A 239 -37.64 13.36 -22.59
N THR A 240 -37.56 13.20 -21.26
CA THR A 240 -36.27 13.28 -20.52
C THR A 240 -35.72 11.91 -20.08
N VAL A 241 -36.08 10.82 -20.76
CA VAL A 241 -35.50 9.49 -20.50
C VAL A 241 -34.41 9.19 -21.54
N ASP A 242 -33.15 9.29 -21.11
CA ASP A 242 -31.98 8.91 -21.92
C ASP A 242 -32.05 7.42 -22.34
N PRO A 243 -32.07 7.11 -23.65
CA PRO A 243 -32.18 5.74 -24.16
C PRO A 243 -30.93 4.88 -23.97
N LYS A 244 -29.82 5.40 -23.42
CA LYS A 244 -28.54 4.65 -23.28
C LYS A 244 -28.51 3.58 -22.17
N SER A 245 -29.54 3.46 -21.34
CA SER A 245 -29.59 2.47 -20.25
C SER A 245 -29.92 1.04 -20.69
N ARG A 246 -30.28 0.79 -21.96
CA ARG A 246 -30.66 -0.57 -22.45
C ARG A 246 -29.52 -1.40 -23.04
N GLY A 247 -28.28 -0.91 -23.02
CA GLY A 247 -27.11 -1.57 -23.65
C GLY A 247 -26.42 -2.65 -22.80
N TRP A 248 -26.66 -2.71 -21.49
CA TRP A 248 -25.87 -3.56 -20.58
C TRP A 248 -26.38 -5.00 -20.44
N HIS A 249 -27.61 -5.29 -20.87
CA HIS A 249 -28.20 -6.63 -20.70
C HIS A 249 -27.79 -7.67 -21.74
N ARG A 250 -27.02 -7.30 -22.79
CA ARG A 250 -26.65 -8.26 -23.86
C ARG A 250 -25.23 -8.81 -23.79
N LYS A 251 -24.34 -8.27 -22.94
CA LYS A 251 -22.98 -8.82 -22.75
C LYS A 251 -22.88 -9.90 -21.68
N LEU A 252 -23.91 -10.10 -20.86
CA LEU A 252 -23.89 -11.09 -19.77
C LEU A 252 -24.23 -12.52 -20.21
N LEU A 253 -24.75 -12.71 -21.42
CA LEU A 253 -25.23 -14.02 -21.91
C LEU A 253 -24.18 -14.81 -22.71
N ASP A 254 -23.10 -14.18 -23.18
CA ASP A 254 -22.09 -14.85 -24.02
C ASP A 254 -21.00 -15.60 -23.23
N CYS A 255 -21.02 -15.56 -21.89
CA CYS A 255 -20.05 -16.28 -21.04
C CYS A 255 -20.52 -17.67 -20.56
N ILE A 256 -21.72 -18.12 -20.93
CA ILE A 256 -22.29 -19.40 -20.42
C ILE A 256 -22.04 -20.58 -21.40
N GLY A 257 -21.53 -20.32 -22.61
CA GLY A 257 -21.22 -21.38 -23.59
C GLY A 257 -19.77 -21.86 -23.48
N GLY A 258 -19.52 -22.91 -22.69
CA GLY A 258 -18.18 -23.46 -22.45
C GLY A 258 -17.39 -23.82 -23.71
N LEU A 259 -16.25 -23.14 -23.90
CA LEU A 259 -15.02 -23.52 -24.61
C LEU A 259 -13.89 -22.59 -24.08
N PRO A 260 -12.60 -22.98 -24.15
CA PRO A 260 -11.56 -22.46 -23.25
C PRO A 260 -11.16 -21.03 -23.63
N CYS A 261 -11.38 -20.09 -22.72
CA CYS A 261 -10.90 -18.71 -22.88
C CYS A 261 -9.43 -18.61 -22.44
N ASP A 262 -8.64 -18.10 -23.38
CA ASP A 262 -7.25 -17.69 -23.25
C ASP A 262 -7.06 -16.66 -22.13
N PHE A 263 -5.90 -16.72 -21.47
CA PHE A 263 -5.54 -16.05 -20.20
C PHE A 263 -5.44 -14.51 -20.24
N SER A 264 -6.01 -13.85 -21.25
CA SER A 264 -5.85 -12.40 -21.51
C SER A 264 -6.99 -11.53 -20.98
N CYS A 265 -7.94 -12.09 -20.21
CA CYS A 265 -9.07 -11.37 -19.63
C CYS A 265 -9.21 -11.68 -18.13
N CYS A 266 -8.28 -11.21 -17.30
CA CYS A 266 -8.43 -11.22 -15.85
C CYS A 266 -7.66 -10.02 -15.25
N TRP A 267 -8.45 -9.00 -14.86
CA TRP A 267 -8.12 -7.81 -14.03
C TRP A 267 -7.68 -6.54 -14.76
#